data_AF-A3C863-F1
#
_entry.id   AF-A3C863-F1
#
_cell.length_a   1.000
_cell.length_b   1.000
_cell.length_c   1.000
_cell.angle_alpha   90.00
_cell.angle_beta   90.00
_cell.angle_gamma   90.00
#
_symmetry.space_group_name_H-M   'P 1'
#
loop_
_entity.id
_entity.type
_entity.pdbx_description
1 polymer ?
#
loop_
_entity_poly.entity_id
_entity_poly.type
_entity_poly.pdbx_seq_one_letter_code
_entity_poly.pdbx_strand_id
1 'polypeptide(L)'
;MATDAYPVQLLHRQATAATGGGQWHNLGAAYAAVRFLRPQGRSLVLYAGPDGGAQQRIVFAYPIFPGDAFERMDGETLSWANPDCGDEFALCFLDEAACAAVSGAISPVTESLAALDGLRREARRAARGEGGGWPRRGGHRRPACCDQHRPTMNRPPLT
;
A
#
# COMPACT_ATOMS: atom_id res chain seq x y z
N MET A 1 21.57 17.33 4.49
CA MET A 1 20.82 16.55 3.49
C MET A 1 19.49 16.20 4.11
N ALA A 2 18.37 16.46 3.44
CA ALA A 2 17.06 16.14 3.99
C ALA A 2 16.90 14.62 3.98
N THR A 3 16.76 14.03 5.16
CA THR A 3 16.42 12.62 5.30
C THR A 3 15.01 12.44 4.74
N ASP A 4 14.89 11.71 3.63
CA ASP A 4 13.59 11.48 2.98
C ASP A 4 12.86 10.25 3.54
N ALA A 5 13.46 9.58 4.53
CA ALA A 5 12.90 8.42 5.19
C ALA A 5 12.66 8.73 6.68
N TYR A 6 11.41 8.60 7.10
CA TYR A 6 10.96 8.98 8.44
C TYR A 6 10.82 7.75 9.33
N PRO A 7 11.26 7.80 10.59
CA PRO A 7 11.10 6.69 11.52
C PRO A 7 9.61 6.43 11.80
N VAL A 8 9.21 5.17 11.72
CA VAL A 8 7.83 4.71 11.92
C VAL A 8 7.80 3.38 12.67
N GLN A 9 6.66 3.08 13.29
CA GLN A 9 6.30 1.71 13.68
C GLN A 9 5.26 1.16 12.71
N LEU A 10 5.51 -0.03 12.17
CA LEU A 10 4.56 -0.72 11.30
C LEU A 10 3.61 -1.58 12.13
N LEU A 11 2.31 -1.35 11.95
CA LEU A 11 1.23 -2.13 12.52
C LEU A 11 0.50 -2.89 11.42
N HIS A 12 0.06 -4.10 11.71
CA HIS A 12 -0.75 -4.94 10.82
C HIS A 12 -1.95 -5.51 11.58
N ARG A 13 -3.10 -5.51 10.93
CA ARG A 13 -4.34 -6.09 11.41
C ARG A 13 -4.91 -6.99 10.32
N GLN A 14 -5.15 -8.24 10.64
CA GLN A 14 -5.77 -9.19 9.71
C GLN A 14 -7.26 -8.93 9.54
N ALA A 15 -7.75 -9.10 8.32
CA ALA A 15 -9.19 -9.12 8.06
C ALA A 15 -9.83 -10.37 8.71
N THR A 16 -10.64 -10.18 9.76
CA THR A 16 -11.35 -11.27 10.42
C THR A 16 -12.77 -11.42 9.84
N ALA A 17 -13.11 -12.62 9.37
CA ALA A 17 -14.38 -12.91 8.69
C ALA A 17 -15.63 -12.95 9.61
N ALA A 18 -15.45 -12.86 10.93
CA ALA A 18 -16.54 -12.92 11.89
C ALA A 18 -16.30 -11.94 13.04
N THR A 19 -17.11 -10.87 13.05
CA THR A 19 -17.41 -10.02 14.23
C THR A 19 -16.22 -9.53 15.05
N GLY A 20 -15.76 -8.32 14.76
CA GLY A 20 -14.82 -7.56 15.59
C GLY A 20 -13.44 -7.52 14.94
N GLY A 21 -13.03 -6.32 14.53
CA GLY A 21 -11.76 -6.07 13.86
C GLY A 21 -10.60 -6.75 14.58
N GLY A 22 -9.73 -7.41 13.83
CA GLY A 22 -8.58 -8.12 14.37
C GLY A 22 -7.72 -7.24 15.28
N GLN A 23 -6.91 -7.88 16.12
CA GLN A 23 -5.97 -7.13 16.96
C GLN A 23 -4.88 -6.49 16.08
N TRP A 24 -4.48 -5.26 16.40
CA TRP A 24 -3.31 -4.64 15.79
C TRP A 24 -2.04 -5.31 16.33
N HIS A 25 -1.20 -5.80 15.43
CA HIS A 25 0.09 -6.40 15.73
C HIS A 25 1.22 -5.47 15.30
N ASN A 26 2.15 -5.19 16.20
CA ASN A 26 3.35 -4.42 15.88
C ASN A 26 4.37 -5.33 15.18
N LEU A 27 4.71 -4.97 13.94
CA LEU A 27 5.68 -5.70 13.11
C LEU A 27 7.11 -5.17 13.29
N GLY A 28 7.29 -4.03 13.96
CA GLY A 28 8.58 -3.47 14.32
C GLY A 28 8.78 -2.01 13.86
N ALA A 29 9.91 -1.45 14.27
CA ALA A 29 10.36 -0.13 13.83
C ALA A 29 10.97 -0.21 12.42
N ALA A 30 10.68 0.79 11.60
CA ALA A 30 11.19 0.93 10.25
C ALA A 30 11.33 2.41 9.87
N TYR A 31 11.79 2.68 8.65
CA TYR A 31 11.84 4.02 8.08
C TYR A 31 10.98 4.10 6.82
N ALA A 32 9.94 4.92 6.83
CA ALA A 32 9.00 5.09 5.73
C ALA A 32 9.43 6.18 4.75
N ALA A 33 9.34 5.87 3.46
CA ALA A 33 9.50 6.84 2.39
C ALA A 33 8.58 6.50 1.21
N VAL A 34 8.18 7.50 0.44
CA VAL A 34 7.52 7.29 -0.85
C VAL A 34 8.57 7.33 -1.95
N ARG A 35 8.66 6.26 -2.72
CA ARG A 35 9.68 6.08 -3.76
C ARG A 35 9.08 5.56 -5.05
N PHE A 36 9.76 5.83 -6.15
CA PHE A 36 9.39 5.27 -7.44
C PHE A 36 10.16 3.96 -7.67
N LEU A 37 9.46 2.83 -7.60
CA LEU A 37 10.01 1.51 -7.86
C LEU A 37 9.58 1.04 -9.26
N ARG A 38 10.52 0.70 -10.15
CA ARG A 38 10.17 0.09 -11.43
C ARG A 38 10.01 -1.42 -11.28
N PRO A 39 8.99 -2.05 -11.90
CA PRO A 39 7.99 -1.49 -12.82
C PRO A 39 6.70 -0.94 -12.16
N GLN A 40 6.60 -1.01 -10.83
CA GLN A 40 5.37 -0.80 -10.05
C GLN A 40 4.89 0.66 -9.98
N GLY A 41 5.78 1.62 -10.16
CA GLY A 41 5.50 3.05 -10.05
C GLY A 41 5.77 3.59 -8.65
N ARG A 42 5.01 4.62 -8.23
CA ARG A 42 5.13 5.20 -6.88
C ARG A 42 4.63 4.18 -5.85
N SER A 43 5.47 3.91 -4.86
CA SER A 43 5.26 2.90 -3.83
C SER A 43 5.64 3.48 -2.48
N LEU A 44 4.89 3.10 -1.45
CA LEU A 44 5.26 3.31 -0.05
C LEU A 44 6.26 2.23 0.33
N VAL A 45 7.46 2.62 0.75
CA VAL A 45 8.57 1.72 1.03
C VAL A 45 9.01 1.89 2.47
N LEU A 46 9.22 0.77 3.16
CA LEU A 46 9.79 0.74 4.50
C LEU A 46 11.17 0.11 4.46
N TYR A 47 12.11 0.75 5.15
CA TYR A 47 13.49 0.30 5.29
C TYR A 47 13.78 -0.17 6.72
N ALA A 48 14.63 -1.19 6.86
CA ALA A 48 15.11 -1.68 8.15
C ALA A 48 16.03 -0.68 8.89
N GLY A 49 16.55 0.32 8.20
CA GLY A 49 17.53 1.26 8.73
C GLY A 49 17.40 2.66 8.12
N PRO A 50 18.06 3.66 8.73
CA PRO A 50 17.96 5.05 8.33
C PRO A 50 18.54 5.30 6.93
N ASP A 51 18.12 6.41 6.33
CA ASP A 51 18.55 6.82 4.99
C ASP A 51 20.06 7.03 4.90
N GLY A 52 20.69 6.54 3.83
CA GLY A 52 22.13 6.67 3.61
C GLY A 52 23.02 5.72 4.42
N GLY A 53 22.45 4.78 5.18
CA GLY A 53 23.18 3.72 5.85
C GLY A 53 23.55 2.56 4.92
N ALA A 54 24.71 1.93 5.14
CA ALA A 54 25.18 0.77 4.37
C ALA A 54 24.27 -0.48 4.46
N GLN A 55 23.23 -0.46 5.31
CA GLN A 55 22.28 -1.55 5.55
C GLN A 55 20.82 -1.17 5.26
N GLN A 56 20.57 -0.12 4.46
CA GLN A 56 19.22 0.30 4.09
C GLN A 56 18.56 -0.74 3.16
N ARG A 57 17.91 -1.74 3.76
CA ARG A 57 17.19 -2.81 3.04
C ARG A 57 15.69 -2.57 3.09
N ILE A 58 15.02 -2.73 1.94
CA ILE A 58 13.56 -2.74 1.86
C ILE A 58 13.03 -3.96 2.62
N VAL A 59 12.24 -3.71 3.67
CA VAL A 59 11.56 -4.76 4.44
C VAL A 59 10.09 -4.90 4.05
N PHE A 60 9.51 -3.82 3.51
CA PHE A 60 8.14 -3.79 3.05
C PHE A 60 8.01 -2.79 1.91
N ALA A 61 7.23 -3.14 0.89
CA ALA A 61 6.91 -2.25 -0.21
C ALA A 61 5.43 -2.44 -0.57
N TYR A 62 4.70 -1.34 -0.61
CA TYR A 62 3.30 -1.31 -0.99
C TYR A 62 3.13 -0.39 -2.21
N PRO A 63 2.77 -0.92 -3.39
CA PRO A 63 2.48 -0.12 -4.57
C PRO A 63 1.22 0.71 -4.32
N ILE A 64 1.29 2.02 -4.57
CA ILE A 64 0.16 2.93 -4.35
C ILE A 64 -0.73 2.89 -5.59
N PHE A 65 -1.96 2.45 -5.43
CA PHE A 65 -2.95 2.35 -6.50
C PHE A 65 -4.00 3.47 -6.45
N PRO A 66 -4.59 3.85 -7.60
CA PRO A 66 -5.76 4.71 -7.61
C PRO A 66 -6.94 4.01 -6.93
N GLY A 67 -7.50 4.65 -5.91
CA GLY A 67 -8.58 4.12 -5.10
C GLY A 67 -8.14 3.57 -3.75
N ASP A 68 -6.82 3.51 -3.47
CA ASP A 68 -6.34 3.26 -2.12
C ASP A 68 -6.76 4.41 -1.19
N ALA A 69 -7.42 4.05 -0.10
CA ALA A 69 -7.84 4.99 0.95
C ALA A 69 -6.75 5.01 2.04
N PHE A 70 -5.84 5.97 1.92
CA PHE A 70 -4.89 6.29 2.99
C PHE A 70 -5.54 7.31 3.93
N GLU A 71 -5.78 6.91 5.18
CA GLU A 71 -6.42 7.73 6.19
C GLU A 71 -5.42 8.11 7.29
N ARG A 72 -5.36 9.41 7.59
CA ARG A 72 -4.55 9.92 8.69
C ARG A 72 -5.38 9.93 9.97
N MET A 73 -4.99 9.10 10.94
CA MET A 73 -5.56 9.03 12.27
C MET A 73 -4.68 9.79 13.27
N ASP A 74 -5.31 10.56 14.16
CA ASP A 74 -4.65 11.25 15.29
C ASP A 74 -3.44 12.13 14.93
N GLY A 75 -3.34 12.56 13.66
CA GLY A 75 -2.24 13.38 13.16
C GLY A 75 -0.91 12.64 12.93
N GLU A 76 -0.64 11.56 13.65
CA GLU A 76 0.66 10.88 13.62
C GLU A 76 0.58 9.46 13.05
N THR A 77 -0.63 8.96 12.78
CA THR A 77 -0.83 7.62 12.26
C THR A 77 -1.39 7.67 10.85
N LEU A 78 -0.79 6.93 9.92
CA LEU A 78 -1.29 6.74 8.57
C LEU A 78 -1.75 5.29 8.40
N SER A 79 -3.02 5.07 8.10
CA SER A 79 -3.61 3.74 7.94
C SER A 79 -4.16 3.53 6.54
N TRP A 80 -4.15 2.29 6.06
CA TRP A 80 -4.80 1.89 4.81
C TRP A 80 -5.20 0.42 4.85
N ALA A 81 -6.24 0.08 4.09
CA ALA A 81 -6.64 -1.30 3.87
C ALA A 81 -6.04 -1.79 2.55
N ASN A 82 -5.49 -3.01 2.57
CA ASN A 82 -5.07 -3.70 1.36
C ASN A 82 -6.32 -4.23 0.64
N PRO A 83 -6.62 -3.77 -0.59
CA PRO A 83 -7.85 -4.13 -1.29
C PRO A 83 -7.91 -5.61 -1.71
N ASP A 84 -6.77 -6.29 -1.83
CA ASP A 84 -6.72 -7.68 -2.31
C ASP A 84 -7.08 -8.70 -1.23
N CYS A 85 -6.64 -8.46 0.01
CA CYS A 85 -6.88 -9.38 1.15
C CYS A 85 -7.79 -8.81 2.24
N GLY A 86 -8.03 -7.50 2.24
CA GLY A 86 -8.77 -6.79 3.28
C GLY A 86 -7.94 -6.53 4.54
N ASP A 87 -6.69 -6.97 4.61
CA ASP A 87 -5.80 -6.68 5.75
C ASP A 87 -5.57 -5.19 5.86
N GLU A 88 -5.46 -4.70 7.09
CA GLU A 88 -5.20 -3.30 7.37
C GLU A 88 -3.79 -3.11 7.88
N PHE A 89 -3.19 -2.01 7.45
CA PHE A 89 -1.85 -1.61 7.84
C PHE A 89 -1.91 -0.19 8.40
N ALA A 90 -1.04 0.09 9.36
CA ALA A 90 -0.86 1.44 9.87
C ALA A 90 0.62 1.73 10.12
N LEU A 91 1.00 2.99 9.89
CA LEU A 91 2.31 3.53 10.22
C LEU A 91 2.13 4.59 11.29
N CYS A 92 2.72 4.37 12.46
CA CYS A 92 2.80 5.36 13.51
C CYS A 92 4.13 6.12 13.37
N PHE A 93 4.04 7.41 13.06
CA PHE A 93 5.18 8.32 12.96
C PHE A 93 5.55 8.87 14.33
N LEU A 94 6.80 9.32 14.49
CA LEU A 94 7.23 10.00 15.70
C LEU A 94 6.74 11.44 15.81
N ASP A 95 6.38 12.06 14.68
CA ASP A 95 5.90 13.42 14.63
C ASP A 95 4.86 13.62 13.51
N GLU A 96 3.97 14.60 13.70
CA GLU A 96 2.89 14.88 12.76
C GLU A 96 3.40 15.44 11.42
N ALA A 97 4.50 16.19 11.40
CA ALA A 97 5.06 16.75 10.18
C ALA A 97 5.63 15.67 9.26
N ALA A 98 6.23 14.61 9.81
CA ALA A 98 6.66 13.42 9.08
C ALA A 98 5.46 12.67 8.48
N CYS A 99 4.40 12.48 9.27
CA CYS A 99 3.16 11.90 8.78
C CYS A 99 2.55 12.74 7.65
N ALA A 100 2.52 14.07 7.81
CA ALA A 100 2.02 15.01 6.81
C ALA A 100 2.89 15.01 5.54
N ALA A 101 4.22 14.88 5.66
CA ALA A 101 5.13 14.80 4.52
C ALA A 101 4.90 13.51 3.71
N VAL A 102 4.79 12.36 4.38
CA VAL A 102 4.51 11.07 3.70
C VAL A 102 3.11 11.05 3.11
N SER A 103 2.09 11.49 3.86
CA SER A 103 0.71 11.61 3.37
C SER A 103 0.62 12.57 2.18
N GLY A 104 1.32 13.71 2.25
CA GLY A 104 1.39 14.70 1.18
C GLY A 104 2.14 14.20 -0.05
N ALA A 105 3.07 13.25 0.11
CA ALA A 105 3.71 12.56 -1.02
C ALA A 105 2.79 11.50 -1.66
N ILE A 106 1.79 11.00 -0.93
CA ILE A 106 0.79 10.02 -1.42
C ILE A 106 -0.38 10.72 -2.12
N SER A 107 -0.91 11.81 -1.55
CA SER A 107 -2.12 12.52 -2.05
C SER A 107 -2.09 12.93 -3.54
N PRO A 108 -1.05 13.56 -4.09
CA PRO A 108 -1.03 13.93 -5.51
C PRO A 108 -0.91 12.69 -6.42
N VAL A 109 -0.47 11.55 -5.87
CA VAL A 109 -0.33 10.29 -6.60
C VAL A 109 -1.69 9.64 -6.78
N THR A 110 -2.51 9.58 -5.73
CA THR A 110 -3.87 9.04 -5.80
C THR A 110 -4.76 9.90 -6.71
N GLU A 111 -4.66 11.23 -6.64
CA GLU A 111 -5.39 12.15 -7.53
C GLU A 111 -4.97 12.02 -9.00
N SER A 112 -3.67 11.99 -9.28
CA SER A 112 -3.16 11.85 -10.65
C SER A 112 -3.52 10.49 -11.26
N LEU A 113 -3.43 9.41 -10.47
CA LEU A 113 -3.78 8.07 -10.93
C LEU A 113 -5.30 7.93 -11.10
N ALA A 114 -6.12 8.55 -10.24
CA ALA A 114 -7.58 8.58 -10.38
C ALA A 114 -8.00 9.35 -11.65
N ALA A 115 -7.35 10.47 -11.95
CA ALA A 115 -7.57 11.21 -13.19
C ALA A 115 -7.24 10.37 -14.43
N LEU A 116 -6.11 9.64 -14.40
CA LEU A 116 -5.73 8.73 -15.50
C LEU A 116 -6.68 7.53 -15.65
N ASP A 117 -7.15 6.92 -14.56
CA ASP A 117 -8.15 5.85 -14.66
C ASP A 117 -9.51 6.39 -15.12
N GLY A 118 -9.89 7.61 -14.71
CA GLY A 118 -11.03 8.33 -15.24
C GLY A 118 -10.97 8.50 -16.76
N LEU A 119 -9.84 9.01 -17.28
CA LEU A 119 -9.58 9.14 -18.72
C LEU A 119 -9.62 7.78 -19.43
N ARG A 120 -9.04 6.73 -18.83
CA ARG A 120 -9.08 5.38 -19.39
C ARG A 120 -10.49 4.79 -19.41
N ARG A 121 -11.32 5.09 -18.40
CA ARG A 121 -12.74 4.67 -18.35
C ARG A 121 -13.57 5.45 -19.37
N GLU A 122 -13.30 6.74 -19.54
CA GLU A 122 -13.99 7.57 -20.54
C GLU A 122 -13.62 7.14 -21.96
N ALA A 123 -12.34 6.91 -22.25
CA ALA A 123 -11.90 6.36 -23.54
C ALA A 123 -12.53 4.98 -23.84
N ARG A 124 -12.70 4.13 -22.81
CA ARG A 124 -13.41 2.84 -22.94
C ARG A 124 -14.92 3.02 -23.17
N ARG A 125 -15.55 4.04 -22.58
CA ARG A 125 -16.96 4.38 -22.84
C ARG A 125 -17.15 4.95 -24.24
N ALA A 126 -16.28 5.85 -24.68
CA ALA A 126 -16.26 6.36 -26.05
C ALA A 126 -16.07 5.24 -27.08
N ALA A 127 -15.12 4.32 -26.86
CA ALA A 127 -14.91 3.16 -27.73
C ALA A 127 -16.06 2.14 -27.72
N ARG A 128 -16.95 2.17 -26.72
CA ARG A 128 -18.19 1.36 -26.69
C ARG A 128 -19.42 2.10 -27.21
N GLY A 129 -19.31 3.41 -27.46
CA GLY A 129 -20.39 4.25 -27.98
C GLY A 129 -20.58 4.16 -29.49
N GLU A 130 -19.65 3.53 -30.22
CA GLU A 130 -19.74 3.32 -31.67
C GLU A 130 -19.59 1.83 -32.00
N GLY A 131 -20.70 1.16 -32.32
CA GLY A 131 -20.71 -0.21 -32.88
C GLY A 131 -21.77 -1.12 -32.28
N GLY A 132 -22.88 -1.33 -33.00
CA GLY A 132 -23.99 -2.19 -32.60
C GLY A 132 -23.71 -3.71 -32.63
N GLY A 133 -24.61 -4.47 -31.98
CA GLY A 133 -24.80 -5.92 -32.17
C GLY A 133 -24.41 -6.84 -30.99
N TRP A 134 -25.40 -7.56 -30.45
CA TRP A 134 -25.30 -8.68 -29.45
C TRP A 134 -25.04 -10.05 -30.15
N PRO A 135 -24.88 -11.25 -29.49
CA PRO A 135 -24.90 -11.64 -28.06
C PRO A 135 -23.84 -12.69 -27.54
N ARG A 136 -23.79 -12.85 -26.19
CA ARG A 136 -23.55 -14.03 -25.29
C ARG A 136 -22.48 -15.13 -25.52
N ARG A 137 -21.60 -15.31 -24.51
CA ARG A 137 -21.22 -16.54 -23.72
C ARG A 137 -20.07 -16.13 -22.78
N GLY A 138 -20.01 -16.38 -21.47
CA GLY A 138 -20.22 -17.62 -20.71
C GLY A 138 -18.86 -18.12 -20.21
N GLY A 139 -18.53 -17.98 -18.92
CA GLY A 139 -17.34 -18.62 -18.33
C GLY A 139 -16.70 -17.87 -17.15
N HIS A 140 -17.19 -18.12 -15.93
CA HIS A 140 -16.47 -17.76 -14.70
C HIS A 140 -15.22 -18.64 -14.56
N ARG A 141 -14.05 -18.02 -14.46
CA ARG A 141 -12.87 -18.62 -13.79
C ARG A 141 -12.28 -17.59 -12.85
N ARG A 142 -12.46 -17.82 -11.54
CA ARG A 142 -11.70 -17.13 -10.49
C ARG A 142 -10.27 -17.68 -10.55
N PRO A 143 -9.21 -16.85 -10.62
CA PRO A 143 -7.86 -17.32 -10.38
C PRO A 143 -7.70 -17.66 -8.89
N ALA A 144 -7.27 -18.88 -8.61
CA ALA A 144 -6.79 -19.30 -7.30
C ALA A 144 -5.40 -18.71 -7.08
N CYS A 145 -5.23 -17.84 -6.08
CA CYS A 145 -3.92 -17.28 -5.71
C CYS A 145 -3.73 -17.14 -4.18
N CYS A 146 -4.21 -18.10 -3.38
CA CYS A 146 -4.06 -18.04 -1.92
C CYS A 146 -2.82 -18.78 -1.36
N ASP A 147 -1.84 -19.20 -2.16
CA ASP A 147 -0.76 -20.08 -1.66
C ASP A 147 0.68 -19.57 -1.79
N GLN A 148 0.91 -18.34 -2.23
CA GLN A 148 2.27 -17.80 -2.27
C GLN A 148 2.28 -16.40 -1.68
N HIS A 149 2.60 -16.30 -0.39
CA HIS A 149 3.55 -15.33 0.20
C HIS A 149 3.48 -15.46 1.74
N ARG A 150 4.01 -16.57 2.27
CA ARG A 150 4.51 -16.61 3.64
C ARG A 150 5.96 -16.12 3.61
N PRO A 151 6.29 -14.90 4.07
CA PRO A 151 7.66 -14.59 4.42
C PRO A 151 7.99 -15.33 5.71
N THR A 152 8.73 -16.44 5.58
CA THR A 152 9.38 -17.09 6.71
C THR A 152 10.46 -16.16 7.23
N MET A 153 10.14 -15.33 8.23
CA MET A 153 11.17 -14.60 8.96
C MET A 153 11.90 -15.60 9.87
N ASN A 154 13.16 -15.87 9.51
CA ASN A 154 14.07 -16.70 10.28
C ASN A 154 14.14 -16.18 11.72
N ARG A 155 13.76 -17.05 12.64
CA ARG A 155 13.97 -16.91 14.08
C ARG A 155 15.47 -17.03 14.36
N PRO A 156 16.14 -16.06 15.01
CA PRO A 156 17.52 -16.26 15.43
C PRO A 156 17.59 -17.35 16.51
N PRO A 157 18.68 -18.15 16.56
CA PRO A 157 18.85 -19.17 17.58
C PRO A 157 19.01 -18.50 18.95
N LEU A 158 18.23 -18.97 19.92
CA LEU A 158 18.53 -18.78 21.33
C LEU A 158 19.76 -19.63 21.65
N THR A 159 20.75 -18.98 22.27
CA THR A 159 21.98 -19.53 22.87
C THR A 159 21.78 -20.83 23.62
#